data_AF-A0A848YQS8-F1
#
_entry.id   AF-A0A848YQS8-F1
#
_cell.length_a   1.000
_cell.length_b   1.000
_cell.length_c   1.000
_cell.angle_alpha   90.00
_cell.angle_beta   90.00
_cell.angle_gamma   90.00
#
_symmetry.space_group_name_H-M   'P 1'
#
loop_
_entity.id
_entity.type
_entity.pdbx_description
1 polymer ?
#
loop_
_entity_poly.entity_id
_entity_poly.type
_entity_poly.pdbx_seq_one_letter_code
_entity_poly.pdbx_strand_id
1 'polypeptide(L)'
;MLISKDKKLGYYHAYWLIKEDGQEEYVPLLITNGPIEYINFRKLKKMKDHQYSNDDFLRLQALIIITYAKDSIWNTSFNPFQPANMIHKINHDEKRLIMERYKGEIYKYSFQLCPQEKLLNLLRNPYGTISIHRMAKPLAGGEEIAEELILAIQNQNK
;
A
#
# COMPACT_ATOMS: atom_id res chain seq x y z
N MET A 1 16.69 -21.80 23.20
CA MET A 1 15.44 -22.05 22.46
C MET A 1 15.56 -21.35 21.12
N LEU A 2 15.95 -22.09 20.09
CA LEU A 2 16.22 -21.58 18.74
C LEU A 2 14.88 -21.36 18.03
N ILE A 3 14.47 -20.10 17.85
CA ILE A 3 13.36 -19.78 16.95
C ILE A 3 13.96 -19.76 15.54
N SER A 4 13.89 -20.93 14.89
CA SER A 4 14.23 -21.08 13.48
C SER A 4 13.23 -20.31 12.61
N LYS A 5 13.82 -19.63 11.63
CA LYS A 5 13.33 -19.01 10.40
C LYS A 5 12.17 -19.77 9.73
N ASP A 6 11.43 -19.02 8.90
CA ASP A 6 10.32 -19.42 8.02
C ASP A 6 8.89 -19.22 8.57
N LYS A 7 8.57 -17.97 8.94
CA LYS A 7 7.22 -17.48 8.62
C LYS A 7 7.20 -17.15 7.13
N LYS A 8 6.56 -18.00 6.32
CA LYS A 8 6.26 -17.71 4.91
C LYS A 8 5.75 -16.26 4.81
N LEU A 9 6.47 -15.42 4.08
CA LEU A 9 5.96 -14.11 3.65
C LEU A 9 4.60 -14.37 2.99
N GLY A 10 3.54 -13.79 3.55
CA GLY A 10 2.18 -14.02 3.06
C GLY A 10 2.02 -13.57 1.60
N TYR A 11 1.04 -14.12 0.90
CA TYR A 11 0.73 -13.75 -0.49
C TYR A 11 0.29 -12.28 -0.57
N TYR A 12 1.02 -11.47 -1.34
CA TYR A 12 0.77 -10.03 -1.43
C TYR A 12 -0.40 -9.79 -2.39
N HIS A 13 -1.40 -9.07 -1.90
CA HIS A 13 -2.54 -8.61 -2.69
C HIS A 13 -2.50 -7.09 -2.76
N ALA A 14 -3.03 -6.51 -3.82
CA ALA A 14 -3.17 -5.07 -3.92
C ALA A 14 -4.57 -4.68 -4.37
N TYR A 15 -5.05 -3.54 -3.90
CA TYR A 15 -6.41 -3.06 -4.13
C TYR A 15 -6.38 -1.55 -4.40
N TRP A 16 -6.96 -1.15 -5.52
CA TRP A 16 -7.27 0.24 -5.82
C TRP A 16 -8.37 0.72 -4.88
N LEU A 17 -8.14 1.82 -4.19
CA LEU A 17 -9.16 2.48 -3.38
C LEU A 17 -9.81 3.58 -4.20
N ILE A 18 -11.07 3.39 -4.59
CA ILE A 18 -11.81 4.30 -5.45
C ILE A 18 -12.80 5.07 -4.59
N LYS A 19 -12.59 6.39 -4.47
CA LYS A 19 -13.46 7.27 -3.70
C LYS A 19 -14.88 7.21 -4.26
N GLU A 20 -15.89 7.05 -3.40
CA GLU A 20 -17.28 6.89 -3.87
C GLU A 20 -17.88 8.22 -4.37
N ASP A 21 -17.50 9.33 -3.76
CA ASP A 21 -18.12 10.65 -4.01
C ASP A 21 -17.32 11.50 -5.00
N GLY A 22 -16.91 10.94 -6.14
CA GLY A 22 -16.30 11.67 -7.26
C GLY A 22 -15.03 11.06 -7.83
N GLN A 23 -14.33 11.82 -8.69
CA GLN A 23 -13.05 11.41 -9.27
C GLN A 23 -11.88 11.92 -8.40
N GLU A 24 -10.89 11.06 -8.19
CA GLU A 24 -9.67 11.39 -7.45
C GLU A 24 -8.46 11.12 -8.36
N GLU A 25 -7.68 12.15 -8.68
CA GLU A 25 -6.44 11.99 -9.44
C GLU A 25 -5.39 11.21 -8.63
N TYR A 26 -5.37 11.40 -7.31
CA TYR A 26 -4.44 10.75 -6.39
C TYR A 26 -5.04 9.50 -5.76
N VAL A 27 -5.03 8.41 -6.51
CA VAL A 27 -5.66 7.14 -6.16
C VAL A 27 -4.77 6.35 -5.19
N PRO A 28 -5.22 6.03 -3.98
CA PRO A 28 -4.50 5.13 -3.09
C PRO A 28 -4.50 3.70 -3.63
N LEU A 29 -3.37 3.03 -3.48
CA LEU A 29 -3.23 1.59 -3.66
C LEU A 29 -2.89 0.96 -2.32
N LEU A 30 -3.79 0.12 -1.83
CA LEU A 30 -3.61 -0.66 -0.62
C LEU A 30 -2.93 -1.99 -0.97
N ILE A 31 -1.80 -2.29 -0.32
CA ILE A 31 -1.05 -3.54 -0.48
C ILE A 31 -1.17 -4.30 0.84
N THR A 32 -1.52 -5.58 0.79
CA THR A 32 -1.77 -6.41 1.98
C THR A 32 -1.00 -7.72 1.88
N ASN A 33 -0.50 -8.25 3.00
CA ASN A 33 0.22 -9.53 3.03
C ASN A 33 -0.70 -10.77 3.12
N GLY A 34 -1.88 -10.67 2.50
CA GLY A 34 -2.92 -11.68 2.40
C GLY A 34 -4.20 -11.06 1.80
N PRO A 35 -5.24 -11.86 1.54
CA PRO A 35 -6.57 -11.34 1.20
C PRO A 35 -7.04 -10.27 2.19
N ILE A 36 -7.69 -9.21 1.70
CA ILE A 36 -8.07 -8.05 2.51
C ILE A 36 -9.03 -8.43 3.66
N GLU A 37 -9.77 -9.52 3.47
CA GLU A 37 -10.68 -10.16 4.43
C GLU A 37 -9.97 -10.67 5.69
N TYR A 38 -8.68 -10.97 5.59
CA TYR A 38 -7.89 -11.50 6.70
C TYR A 38 -7.06 -10.44 7.42
N ILE A 39 -7.11 -9.18 6.96
CA ILE A 39 -6.30 -8.10 7.51
C ILE A 39 -7.00 -7.46 8.71
N ASN A 40 -6.29 -7.37 9.83
CA ASN A 40 -6.80 -6.72 11.04
C ASN A 40 -6.31 -5.27 11.16
N PHE A 41 -7.03 -4.34 10.54
CA PHE A 41 -6.69 -2.91 10.57
C PHE A 41 -6.70 -2.28 11.97
N ARG A 42 -7.44 -2.84 12.94
CA ARG A 42 -7.42 -2.35 14.33
C ARG A 42 -6.06 -2.57 15.01
N LYS A 43 -5.34 -3.63 14.66
CA LYS A 43 -3.98 -3.89 15.18
C LYS A 43 -2.96 -2.90 14.60
N LEU A 44 -3.13 -2.48 13.34
CA LEU A 44 -2.25 -1.51 12.68
C LEU A 44 -2.28 -0.12 13.33
N LYS A 45 -3.43 0.30 13.86
CA LYS A 45 -3.60 1.58 14.57
C LYS A 45 -2.71 1.74 15.81
N LYS A 46 -2.24 0.65 16.40
CA LYS A 46 -1.40 0.67 17.61
C LYS A 46 0.08 0.91 17.32
N MET A 47 0.51 0.93 16.06
CA MET A 47 1.92 1.01 15.68
C MET A 47 2.41 2.46 15.42
N LYS A 48 1.70 3.50 15.88
CA LYS A 48 1.85 4.88 15.38
C LYS A 48 3.19 5.60 15.60
N ASP A 49 4.13 5.07 16.38
CA ASP A 49 5.19 5.93 16.98
C ASP A 49 6.65 5.57 16.69
N HIS A 50 6.96 4.72 15.70
CA HIS A 50 8.36 4.31 15.44
C HIS A 50 8.81 4.58 14.00
N GLN A 51 10.06 5.04 13.85
CA GLN A 51 10.80 4.93 12.59
C GLN A 51 10.93 3.43 12.29
N TYR A 52 10.22 2.98 11.28
CA TYR A 52 10.26 1.58 10.85
C TYR A 52 11.54 1.32 10.07
N SER A 53 12.21 0.21 10.37
CA SER A 53 13.22 -0.34 9.46
C SER A 53 12.53 -0.92 8.22
N ASN A 54 13.27 -1.14 7.13
CA ASN A 54 12.74 -1.79 5.92
C ASN A 54 12.12 -3.16 6.24
N ASP A 55 12.79 -3.91 7.12
CA ASP A 55 12.32 -5.20 7.66
C ASP A 55 10.97 -5.09 8.37
N ASP A 56 10.70 -3.98 9.06
CA ASP A 56 9.42 -3.76 9.72
C ASP A 56 8.31 -3.49 8.71
N PHE A 57 8.61 -2.80 7.61
CA PHE A 57 7.64 -2.51 6.55
C PHE A 57 7.13 -3.77 5.85
N LEU A 58 8.01 -4.72 5.51
CA LEU A 58 7.58 -6.00 4.93
C LEU A 58 6.76 -6.85 5.90
N ARG A 59 6.91 -6.62 7.21
CA ARG A 59 6.15 -7.32 8.25
C ARG A 59 4.79 -6.67 8.50
N LEU A 60 4.55 -5.46 8.00
CA LEU A 60 3.24 -4.83 8.10
C LEU A 60 2.19 -5.64 7.35
N GLN A 61 1.02 -5.80 7.96
CA GLN A 61 -0.09 -6.51 7.33
C GLN A 61 -0.66 -5.74 6.14
N ALA A 62 -0.51 -4.42 6.15
CA ALA A 62 -0.99 -3.57 5.08
C ALA A 62 -0.22 -2.24 4.98
N LEU A 63 0.06 -1.86 3.73
CA LEU A 63 0.73 -0.65 3.30
C LEU A 63 -0.16 0.11 2.32
N ILE A 64 0.01 1.42 2.24
CA ILE A 64 -0.62 2.29 1.27
C ILE A 64 0.49 3.01 0.52
N ILE A 65 0.37 3.01 -0.80
CA ILE A 65 1.08 3.96 -1.67
C ILE A 65 0.04 4.87 -2.32
N ILE A 66 0.41 6.13 -2.55
CA ILE A 66 -0.42 7.03 -3.34
C ILE A 66 0.06 6.99 -4.78
N THR A 67 -0.88 6.87 -5.72
CA THR A 67 -0.58 6.91 -7.15
C THR A 67 -1.22 8.12 -7.80
N TYR A 68 -0.64 8.61 -8.89
CA TYR A 68 -1.30 9.55 -9.80
C TYR A 68 -1.95 8.76 -10.94
N ALA A 69 -3.27 8.86 -11.07
CA ALA A 69 -4.08 8.22 -12.11
C ALA A 69 -3.84 6.71 -12.28
N LYS A 70 -3.42 6.00 -11.22
CA LYS A 70 -2.99 4.58 -11.26
C LYS A 70 -1.79 4.29 -12.18
N ASP A 71 -1.08 5.32 -12.66
CA ASP A 71 0.02 5.23 -13.63
C ASP A 71 1.40 5.37 -12.98
N SER A 72 1.53 6.27 -12.01
CA SER A 72 2.81 6.56 -11.34
C SER A 72 2.66 6.65 -9.83
N ILE A 73 3.74 6.42 -9.09
CA ILE A 73 3.78 6.63 -7.65
C ILE A 73 3.95 8.12 -7.36
N TRP A 74 3.10 8.64 -6.48
CA TRP A 74 3.11 10.01 -6.03
C TRP A 74 3.60 10.10 -4.59
N ASN A 75 4.57 10.98 -4.33
CA ASN A 75 5.17 11.16 -3.02
C ASN A 75 5.49 12.65 -2.79
N THR A 76 5.02 13.18 -1.66
CA THR A 76 5.26 14.57 -1.24
C THR A 76 6.13 14.68 0.01
N SER A 77 6.47 13.56 0.66
CA SER A 77 7.03 13.54 2.01
C SER A 77 8.23 12.62 2.19
N PHE A 78 8.94 12.26 1.11
CA PHE A 78 10.06 11.30 1.13
C PHE A 78 9.72 9.97 1.82
N ASN A 79 8.43 9.62 1.84
CA ASN A 79 7.95 8.38 2.42
C ASN A 79 6.76 7.87 1.59
N PRO A 80 7.03 7.11 0.53
CA PRO A 80 6.02 6.64 -0.41
C PRO A 80 5.19 5.47 0.14
N PHE A 81 5.72 4.74 1.13
CA PHE A 81 5.07 3.58 1.75
C PHE A 81 4.54 3.95 3.13
N GLN A 82 3.23 4.03 3.26
CA GLN A 82 2.58 4.41 4.52
C GLN A 82 1.90 3.20 5.15
N PRO A 83 2.02 2.97 6.47
CA PRO A 83 1.20 1.95 7.14
C PRO A 83 -0.29 2.23 6.91
N ALA A 84 -1.10 1.20 6.67
CA ALA A 84 -2.55 1.35 6.45
C ALA A 84 -3.36 1.60 7.75
N ASN A 85 -2.76 2.30 8.73
CA ASN A 85 -3.35 2.59 10.04
C ASN A 85 -4.51 3.60 9.99
N MET A 86 -4.65 4.30 8.86
CA MET A 86 -5.71 5.26 8.55
C MET A 86 -7.04 4.60 8.12
N ILE A 87 -7.05 3.28 7.89
CA ILE A 87 -8.28 2.54 7.59
C ILE A 87 -9.03 2.24 8.90
N HIS A 88 -10.27 2.72 8.98
CA HIS A 88 -11.10 2.67 10.20
C HIS A 88 -12.07 1.50 10.21
N LYS A 89 -12.69 1.20 9.07
CA LYS A 89 -13.72 0.17 8.91
C LYS A 89 -13.61 -0.42 7.51
N ILE A 90 -13.90 -1.70 7.40
CA ILE A 90 -14.07 -2.40 6.12
C ILE A 90 -15.39 -3.17 6.16
N ASN A 91 -16.10 -3.15 5.04
CA ASN A 91 -17.27 -3.98 4.75
C ASN A 91 -16.92 -4.83 3.53
N HIS A 92 -16.70 -6.12 3.74
CA HIS A 92 -16.26 -7.04 2.69
C HIS A 92 -17.38 -7.34 1.70
N ASP A 93 -18.62 -7.47 2.19
CA ASP A 93 -19.79 -7.81 1.37
C ASP A 93 -20.07 -6.71 0.34
N GLU A 94 -19.95 -5.45 0.75
CA GLU A 94 -20.16 -4.30 -0.13
C GLU A 94 -18.87 -3.85 -0.86
N LYS A 95 -17.73 -4.50 -0.61
CA LYS A 95 -16.41 -4.09 -1.10
C LYS A 95 -16.07 -2.62 -0.80
N ARG A 96 -16.36 -2.19 0.43
CA ARG A 96 -16.21 -0.81 0.88
C ARG A 96 -15.30 -0.70 2.09
N LEU A 97 -14.63 0.44 2.22
CA LEU A 97 -13.89 0.80 3.43
C LEU A 97 -14.02 2.29 3.75
N ILE A 98 -13.76 2.61 5.01
CA ILE A 98 -13.71 3.97 5.54
C ILE A 98 -12.25 4.25 5.90
N MET A 99 -11.70 5.33 5.34
CA MET A 99 -10.31 5.71 5.53
C MET A 99 -10.19 7.20 5.81
N GLU A 100 -9.31 7.55 6.73
CA GLU A 100 -8.92 8.93 7.00
C GLU A 100 -7.80 9.36 6.05
N ARG A 101 -7.95 10.51 5.39
CA ARG A 101 -6.92 11.16 4.58
C ARG A 101 -6.97 12.67 4.79
N TYR A 102 -5.95 13.39 4.33
CA TYR A 102 -5.90 14.86 4.25
C TYR A 102 -6.48 15.61 5.46
N LYS A 103 -5.62 16.04 6.39
CA LYS A 103 -6.04 16.81 7.58
C LYS A 103 -7.08 16.10 8.48
N GLY A 104 -7.13 14.78 8.45
CA GLY A 104 -8.01 13.98 9.31
C GLY A 104 -9.42 13.80 8.78
N GLU A 105 -9.69 14.16 7.52
CA GLU A 105 -10.98 13.96 6.90
C GLU A 105 -11.25 12.47 6.60
N ILE A 106 -12.49 12.04 6.80
CA ILE A 106 -12.90 10.66 6.62
C ILE A 106 -13.63 10.52 5.29
N TYR A 107 -13.17 9.59 4.46
CA TYR A 107 -13.76 9.29 3.16
C TYR A 107 -14.18 7.83 3.04
N LYS A 108 -15.17 7.59 2.18
CA LYS A 108 -15.62 6.26 1.77
C LYS A 108 -14.97 5.87 0.46
N TYR A 109 -14.47 4.64 0.43
CA TYR A 109 -13.84 4.04 -0.73
C TYR A 109 -14.49 2.71 -1.04
N SER A 110 -14.71 2.43 -2.32
CA SER A 110 -14.80 1.06 -2.80
C SER A 110 -13.39 0.51 -3.05
N PHE A 111 -13.21 -0.80 -2.92
CA PHE A 111 -11.92 -1.43 -3.21
C PHE A 111 -12.04 -2.43 -4.37
N GLN A 112 -11.09 -2.31 -5.31
CA GLN A 112 -11.01 -3.16 -6.49
C GLN A 112 -9.64 -3.84 -6.53
N LEU A 113 -9.61 -5.16 -6.76
CA LEU A 113 -8.35 -5.90 -6.90
C LEU A 113 -7.47 -5.29 -8.01
N CYS A 114 -6.22 -5.02 -7.67
CA CYS A 114 -5.16 -4.63 -8.60
C CYS A 114 -4.42 -5.89 -9.04
N PRO A 115 -4.32 -6.15 -10.36
CA PRO A 115 -3.53 -7.26 -10.87
C PRO A 115 -2.07 -7.15 -10.40
N GLN A 116 -1.49 -8.29 -10.02
CA GLN A 116 -0.11 -8.35 -9.51
C GLN A 116 0.90 -7.79 -10.53
N GLU A 117 0.69 -8.03 -11.83
CA GLU A 117 1.51 -7.47 -12.90
C GLU A 117 1.48 -5.93 -12.90
N LYS A 118 0.33 -5.32 -12.65
CA LYS A 118 0.19 -3.86 -12.57
C LYS A 118 0.92 -3.31 -11.36
N LEU A 119 0.83 -3.98 -10.21
CA LEU A 119 1.60 -3.63 -9.02
C LEU A 119 3.11 -3.72 -9.29
N LEU A 120 3.59 -4.82 -9.87
CA LEU A 120 5.00 -5.00 -10.22
C LEU A 120 5.49 -3.93 -11.20
N ASN A 121 4.67 -3.59 -12.21
CA ASN A 121 5.00 -2.53 -13.15
C ASN A 121 5.13 -1.17 -12.46
N LEU A 122 4.22 -0.84 -11.53
CA LEU A 122 4.28 0.41 -10.77
C LEU A 122 5.54 0.51 -9.90
N LEU A 123 5.93 -0.57 -9.23
CA LEU A 123 7.12 -0.57 -8.39
C LEU A 123 8.41 -0.47 -9.23
N ARG A 124 8.45 -1.08 -10.42
CA ARG A 124 9.60 -1.03 -11.33
C ARG A 124 9.70 0.27 -12.12
N ASN A 125 8.56 0.85 -12.48
CA ASN A 125 8.45 2.05 -13.29
C ASN A 125 7.67 3.13 -12.54
N PRO A 126 8.17 3.61 -11.38
CA PRO A 126 7.38 4.42 -10.46
C PRO A 126 7.11 5.84 -10.97
N TYR A 127 7.82 6.29 -12.00
CA TYR A 127 7.53 7.56 -12.70
C TYR A 127 6.30 7.48 -13.62
N GLY A 128 5.86 6.26 -13.97
CA GLY A 128 4.79 6.02 -14.93
C GLY A 128 5.08 6.63 -16.30
N THR A 129 4.01 6.95 -17.02
CA THR A 129 4.05 7.51 -18.38
C THR A 129 3.54 8.95 -18.43
N ILE A 130 2.77 9.38 -17.43
CA ILE A 130 2.21 10.73 -17.37
C ILE A 130 3.24 11.69 -16.77
N SER A 131 3.57 12.74 -17.53
CA SER A 131 4.43 13.82 -17.04
C SER A 131 3.66 14.68 -16.03
N ILE A 132 4.13 14.66 -14.78
CA ILE A 132 3.58 15.48 -13.68
C ILE A 132 4.71 16.12 -12.89
N HIS A 133 4.47 17.33 -12.39
CA HIS A 133 5.39 18.03 -11.50
C HIS A 133 5.37 17.41 -10.10
N ARG A 134 6.51 17.02 -9.54
CA ARG A 134 6.62 16.36 -8.23
C ARG A 134 7.61 17.10 -7.34
N MET A 135 7.33 17.15 -6.03
CA MET A 135 8.28 17.73 -5.06
C MET A 135 9.42 16.76 -4.72
N ALA A 136 9.18 15.45 -4.80
CA ALA A 136 10.16 14.41 -4.50
C ALA A 136 10.13 13.30 -5.57
N LYS A 137 11.19 12.49 -5.62
CA LYS A 137 11.19 11.29 -6.47
C LYS A 137 10.08 10.32 -6.01
N PRO A 138 9.44 9.57 -6.91
CA PRO A 138 8.33 8.67 -6.59
C PRO A 138 8.62 7.71 -5.43
N LEU A 139 9.80 7.09 -5.42
CA LEU A 139 10.23 6.15 -4.38
C LEU A 139 11.20 6.75 -3.36
N ALA A 140 11.36 8.09 -3.30
CA ALA A 140 12.40 8.71 -2.48
C ALA A 140 12.34 8.22 -1.02
N GLY A 141 13.40 7.51 -0.58
CA GLY A 141 13.53 6.96 0.78
C GLY A 141 12.90 5.59 0.98
N GLY A 142 12.35 4.98 -0.07
CA GLY A 142 11.68 3.67 -0.04
C GLY A 142 12.15 2.73 -1.16
N GLU A 143 13.27 3.02 -1.81
CA GLU A 143 13.80 2.22 -2.92
C GLU A 143 14.04 0.75 -2.51
N GLU A 144 14.67 0.53 -1.36
CA GLU A 144 14.96 -0.81 -0.83
C GLU A 144 13.67 -1.58 -0.51
N ILE A 145 12.69 -0.92 0.12
CA ILE A 145 11.36 -1.51 0.39
C ILE A 145 10.69 -1.93 -0.92
N ALA A 146 10.78 -1.11 -1.97
CA ALA A 146 10.20 -1.43 -3.27
C ALA A 146 10.87 -2.66 -3.89
N GLU A 147 12.20 -2.76 -3.83
CA GLU A 147 12.96 -3.91 -4.32
C GLU A 147 12.60 -5.20 -3.56
N GLU A 148 12.55 -5.15 -2.24
CA GLU A 148 12.19 -6.29 -1.41
C GLU A 148 10.74 -6.74 -1.66
N LEU A 149 9.82 -5.78 -1.82
CA LEU A 149 8.43 -6.06 -2.14
C LEU A 149 8.30 -6.71 -3.52
N ILE A 150 9.05 -6.24 -4.53
CA ILE A 150 9.14 -6.87 -5.85
C ILE A 150 9.60 -8.32 -5.71
N LEU A 151 10.71 -8.57 -5.00
CA LEU A 151 11.24 -9.91 -4.81
C LEU A 151 10.24 -10.84 -4.11
N ALA A 152 9.58 -10.34 -3.06
CA ALA A 152 8.60 -11.12 -2.32
C ALA A 152 7.37 -11.46 -3.16
N ILE A 153 6.86 -10.50 -3.95
CA ILE A 153 5.74 -10.72 -4.89
C ILE A 153 6.14 -11.73 -5.98
N GLN A 154 7.35 -11.65 -6.53
CA GLN A 154 7.79 -12.57 -7.58
C GLN A 154 7.98 -14.00 -7.08
N ASN A 155 8.48 -14.17 -5.86
CA ASN A 155 8.69 -15.49 -5.27
C ASN A 155 7.39 -16.20 -4.87
N GLN A 156 6.25 -15.50 -4.82
CA GLN A 156 4.93 -16.11 -4.62
C GLN A 156 4.43 -16.89 -5.84
N ASN A 157 4.93 -16.56 -7.03
CA ASN A 157 4.49 -17.12 -8.30
C ASN A 157 5.40 -18.27 -8.80
N LYS A 158 6.38 -18.67 -7.99
CA LYS A 158 7.26 -19.81 -8.25
C LYS A 158 6.80 -21.03 -7.44
#